data_AF-A0A165HJE4-F1
#
_entry.id   AF-A0A165HJE4-F1
#
_cell.length_a   1.000
_cell.length_b   1.000
_cell.length_c   1.000
_cell.angle_alpha   90.00
_cell.angle_beta   90.00
_cell.angle_gamma   90.00
#
_symmetry.space_group_name_H-M   'P 1'
#
loop_
_entity.id
_entity.type
_entity.pdbx_description
1 polymer ?
#
loop_
_entity_poly.entity_id
_entity_poly.type
_entity_poly.pdbx_seq_one_letter_code
_entity_poly.pdbx_strand_id
1 'polypeptide(L)'
;MLFFALEYREAIDKITSDRNSDLRLFELSDQDWEIMAQLRDVLKILKDATLFFSRATPNLAVVIPAMDHIDSVLSTQSVTTKFNPAIRASLVLAKRTLNRYYSVTDWSDVYRIAMVLHPQFKLEYFKRMKWPQAWIDTALEITRTEYERKY
;
A
#
# COMPACT_ATOMS: atom_id res chain seq x y z
N MET A 1 -10.12 3.39 14.03
CA MET A 1 -11.33 4.17 13.70
C MET A 1 -12.34 3.35 12.91
N LEU A 2 -12.10 2.97 11.65
CA LEU A 2 -13.08 2.21 10.84
C LEU A 2 -13.49 0.86 11.43
N PHE A 3 -12.52 0.08 11.93
CA PHE A 3 -12.81 -1.18 12.63
C PHE A 3 -13.73 -0.98 13.83
N PHE A 4 -13.42 0.02 14.66
CA PHE A 4 -14.23 0.39 15.81
C PHE A 4 -15.63 0.84 15.38
N ALA A 5 -15.74 1.72 14.38
CA ALA A 5 -17.04 2.19 13.91
C ALA A 5 -17.94 1.04 13.41
N LEU A 6 -17.36 0.06 12.71
CA LEU A 6 -18.08 -1.13 12.25
C LEU A 6 -18.46 -2.08 13.39
N GLU A 7 -17.58 -2.24 14.39
CA GLU A 7 -17.84 -3.07 15.57
C GLU A 7 -18.95 -2.51 16.45
N TYR A 8 -19.00 -1.18 16.60
CA TYR A 8 -19.97 -0.48 17.43
C TYR A 8 -21.13 0.11 16.62
N ARG A 9 -21.42 -0.42 15.43
CA ARG A 9 -22.46 0.07 14.52
C ARG A 9 -23.81 0.27 15.21
N GLU A 10 -24.29 -0.75 15.93
CA GLU A 10 -25.59 -0.67 16.63
C GLU A 10 -25.62 0.45 17.68
N ALA A 11 -24.52 0.65 18.41
CA ALA A 11 -24.42 1.70 19.41
C ALA A 11 -24.37 3.09 18.75
N ILE A 12 -23.65 3.22 17.64
CA ILE A 12 -23.57 4.45 16.86
C ILE A 12 -24.94 4.79 16.28
N ASP A 13 -25.59 3.85 15.59
CA ASP A 13 -26.93 4.03 15.01
C ASP A 13 -27.96 4.42 16.09
N LYS A 14 -27.88 3.82 17.28
CA LYS A 14 -28.78 4.15 18.41
C LYS A 14 -28.54 5.57 18.94
N ILE A 15 -27.30 6.01 19.06
CA ILE A 15 -26.97 7.35 19.57
C ILE A 15 -27.32 8.42 18.53
N THR A 16 -27.08 8.17 17.25
CA THR A 16 -27.38 9.13 16.18
C THR A 16 -28.87 9.23 15.86
N SER A 17 -29.65 8.17 16.09
CA SER A 17 -31.10 8.19 15.89
C SER A 17 -31.90 8.82 17.04
N ASP A 18 -31.27 9.04 18.21
CA ASP A 18 -31.90 9.73 19.34
C ASP A 18 -32.14 11.21 19.01
N ARG A 19 -33.39 11.66 19.14
CA ARG A 19 -33.75 13.07 18.89
C ARG A 19 -33.18 14.02 19.93
N ASN A 20 -32.83 13.53 21.12
CA ASN A 20 -32.28 14.32 22.21
C ASN A 20 -30.75 14.49 22.11
N SER A 21 -30.08 13.74 21.23
CA SER A 21 -28.62 13.73 21.16
C SER A 21 -28.05 14.86 20.29
N ASP A 22 -28.89 15.59 19.52
CA ASP A 22 -28.47 16.56 18.48
C ASP A 22 -27.49 15.97 17.43
N LEU A 23 -27.38 14.63 17.34
CA LEU A 23 -26.43 13.93 16.45
C LEU A 23 -27.07 13.35 15.19
N ARG A 24 -28.34 13.65 14.92
CA ARG A 24 -29.08 13.07 13.79
C ARG A 24 -28.52 13.42 12.42
N LEU A 25 -27.79 14.54 12.32
CA LEU A 25 -27.06 14.93 11.11
C LEU A 25 -25.91 13.95 10.77
N PHE A 26 -25.49 13.10 11.70
CA PHE A 26 -24.45 12.09 11.54
C PHE A 26 -24.98 10.66 11.39
N GLU A 27 -26.31 10.51 11.26
CA GLU A 27 -26.94 9.21 11.01
C GLU A 27 -26.47 8.69 9.63
N LEU A 28 -25.86 7.50 9.64
CA LEU A 28 -25.31 6.88 8.44
C LEU A 28 -26.35 5.97 7.80
N SER A 29 -26.45 6.01 6.48
CA SER A 29 -27.29 5.07 5.74
C SER A 29 -26.64 3.69 5.66
N ASP A 30 -27.42 2.66 5.31
CA ASP A 30 -26.89 1.33 5.03
C ASP A 30 -25.81 1.34 3.93
N GLN A 31 -25.96 2.24 2.96
CA GLN A 31 -24.98 2.42 1.89
C GLN A 31 -23.66 3.00 2.42
N ASP A 32 -23.72 3.95 3.37
CA ASP A 32 -22.52 4.52 3.99
C ASP A 32 -21.78 3.46 4.82
N TRP A 33 -22.52 2.63 5.54
CA TRP A 33 -21.96 1.50 6.27
C TRP A 33 -21.29 0.47 5.35
N GLU A 34 -21.89 0.19 4.18
CA GLU A 34 -21.29 -0.66 3.17
C GLU A 34 -19.97 -0.07 2.63
N ILE A 35 -19.96 1.22 2.28
CA ILE A 35 -18.76 1.93 1.81
C ILE A 35 -17.69 1.90 2.92
N MET A 36 -18.07 2.09 4.18
CA MET A 36 -17.15 2.04 5.32
C MET A 36 -16.51 0.66 5.48
N ALA A 37 -17.29 -0.41 5.32
CA ALA A 37 -16.79 -1.78 5.36
C ALA A 37 -15.80 -2.04 4.23
N GLN A 38 -16.15 -1.66 3.00
CA GLN A 38 -15.26 -1.76 1.84
C GLN A 38 -13.98 -0.94 2.05
N LEU A 39 -14.08 0.28 2.57
CA LEU A 39 -12.94 1.14 2.86
C LEU A 39 -11.99 0.50 3.88
N ARG A 40 -12.53 -0.10 4.94
CA ARG A 40 -11.74 -0.85 5.93
C ARG A 40 -10.94 -1.97 5.26
N ASP A 41 -11.56 -2.72 4.36
CA ASP A 41 -10.93 -3.87 3.72
C ASP A 41 -9.84 -3.46 2.73
N VAL A 42 -10.07 -2.43 1.93
CA VAL A 42 -9.06 -1.95 0.97
C VAL A 42 -7.88 -1.26 1.66
N LEU A 43 -8.09 -0.60 2.81
CA LEU A 43 -7.01 0.02 3.58
C LEU A 43 -6.15 -0.98 4.35
N LYS A 44 -6.58 -2.24 4.47
CA LYS A 44 -5.86 -3.27 5.24
C LYS A 44 -4.42 -3.44 4.77
N ILE A 45 -4.17 -3.41 3.46
CA ILE A 45 -2.82 -3.58 2.90
C ILE A 45 -1.86 -2.47 3.37
N LEU A 46 -2.35 -1.24 3.49
CA LEU A 46 -1.55 -0.10 3.96
C LEU A 46 -1.26 -0.21 5.46
N LYS A 47 -2.24 -0.67 6.24
CA LYS A 47 -2.04 -0.95 7.67
C LYS A 47 -1.01 -2.05 7.87
N ASP A 48 -1.12 -3.16 7.13
CA ASP A 48 -0.21 -4.30 7.23
C ASP A 48 1.22 -3.89 6.85
N ALA A 49 1.39 -3.11 5.78
CA ALA A 49 2.67 -2.53 5.39
C ALA A 49 3.24 -1.60 6.48
N THR A 50 2.41 -0.71 7.04
CA THR A 50 2.83 0.21 8.11
C THR A 50 3.30 -0.55 9.34
N LEU A 51 2.54 -1.56 9.77
CA LEU A 51 2.89 -2.41 10.91
C LEU A 51 4.14 -3.24 10.65
N PHE A 52 4.34 -3.69 9.40
CA PHE A 52 5.56 -4.36 9.00
C PHE A 52 6.77 -3.43 9.15
N PHE A 53 6.72 -2.21 8.58
CA PHE A 53 7.81 -1.23 8.67
C PHE A 53 8.02 -0.62 10.06
N SER A 54 7.04 -0.74 10.96
CA SER A 54 7.16 -0.30 12.36
C SER A 54 7.94 -1.29 13.25
N ARG A 55 8.33 -2.46 12.72
CA ARG A 55 9.18 -3.43 13.44
C ARG A 55 10.63 -2.95 13.43
N ALA A 56 11.48 -3.55 14.27
CA ALA A 56 12.91 -3.24 14.31
C ALA A 56 13.74 -3.88 13.17
N THR A 57 13.15 -4.83 12.44
CA THR A 57 13.83 -5.70 11.46
C THR A 57 13.73 -5.31 9.96
N PRO A 58 12.71 -4.58 9.47
CA PRO A 58 12.64 -4.16 8.08
C PRO A 58 13.84 -3.30 7.72
N ASN A 59 14.48 -3.65 6.61
CA ASN A 59 15.63 -2.92 6.08
C ASN A 59 15.28 -2.34 4.70
N LEU A 60 16.24 -1.65 4.10
CA LEU A 60 16.02 -0.97 2.83
C LEU A 60 15.61 -1.91 1.69
N ALA A 61 16.07 -3.17 1.71
CA ALA A 61 15.82 -4.14 0.65
C ALA A 61 14.34 -4.57 0.57
N VAL A 62 13.55 -4.39 1.62
CA VAL A 62 12.12 -4.77 1.61
C VAL A 62 11.18 -3.64 1.19
N VAL A 63 11.70 -2.43 0.94
CA VAL A 63 10.88 -1.27 0.53
C VAL A 63 10.28 -1.46 -0.87
N ILE A 64 11.11 -1.77 -1.88
CA ILE A 64 10.65 -2.01 -3.25
C ILE A 64 9.64 -3.17 -3.29
N PRO A 65 9.90 -4.35 -2.67
CA PRO A 65 8.93 -5.44 -2.65
C PRO A 65 7.61 -5.10 -1.96
N ALA A 66 7.65 -4.28 -0.89
CA ALA A 66 6.43 -3.84 -0.25
C ALA A 66 5.62 -2.89 -1.14
N MET A 67 6.29 -1.95 -1.85
CA MET A 67 5.64 -1.07 -2.81
C MET A 67 5.01 -1.85 -3.98
N ASP A 68 5.72 -2.83 -4.55
CA ASP A 68 5.20 -3.74 -5.58
C ASP A 68 3.96 -4.49 -5.10
N HIS A 69 3.99 -4.98 -3.85
CA HIS A 69 2.86 -5.70 -3.28
C HIS A 69 1.63 -4.78 -3.09
N ILE A 70 1.83 -3.57 -2.57
CA ILE A 70 0.74 -2.59 -2.42
C ILE A 70 0.17 -2.22 -3.81
N ASP A 71 1.02 -1.94 -4.81
CA ASP A 71 0.55 -1.59 -6.16
C ASP A 71 -0.27 -2.71 -6.77
N SER A 72 0.19 -3.96 -6.63
CA SER A 72 -0.54 -5.14 -7.11
C SER A 72 -1.93 -5.23 -6.47
N VAL A 73 -2.02 -5.10 -5.15
CA VAL A 73 -3.31 -5.16 -4.43
C VAL A 73 -4.25 -4.03 -4.86
N LEU A 74 -3.78 -2.78 -4.89
CA LEU A 74 -4.60 -1.64 -5.29
C LEU A 74 -5.07 -1.75 -6.75
N SER A 75 -4.18 -2.22 -7.64
CA SER A 75 -4.50 -2.46 -9.05
C SER A 75 -5.61 -3.49 -9.20
N THR A 76 -5.47 -4.65 -8.56
CA THR A 76 -6.48 -5.71 -8.61
C THR A 76 -7.81 -5.27 -8.02
N GLN A 77 -7.80 -4.55 -6.90
CA GLN A 77 -9.02 -4.08 -6.25
C GLN A 77 -9.73 -3.00 -7.09
N SER A 78 -9.00 -2.12 -7.79
CA SER A 78 -9.60 -1.04 -8.59
C SER A 78 -10.45 -1.52 -9.77
N VAL A 79 -10.07 -2.64 -10.40
CA VAL A 79 -10.81 -3.24 -11.52
C VAL A 79 -11.91 -4.21 -11.09
N THR A 80 -11.92 -4.62 -9.82
CA THR A 80 -12.92 -5.55 -9.30
C THR A 80 -14.29 -4.88 -9.20
N THR A 81 -15.33 -5.50 -9.75
CA THR A 81 -16.72 -5.00 -9.74
C THR A 81 -17.43 -5.12 -8.39
N LYS A 82 -16.78 -5.75 -7.40
CA LYS A 82 -17.30 -5.96 -6.04
C LYS A 82 -17.36 -4.69 -5.19
N PHE A 83 -16.59 -3.66 -5.55
CA PHE A 83 -16.52 -2.43 -4.78
C PHE A 83 -17.37 -1.33 -5.39
N ASN A 84 -17.88 -0.46 -4.52
CA ASN A 84 -18.59 0.75 -4.89
C ASN A 84 -17.73 1.59 -5.86
N PRO A 85 -18.32 2.23 -6.88
CA PRO A 85 -17.60 3.10 -7.82
C PRO A 85 -16.71 4.15 -7.13
N ALA A 86 -17.14 4.73 -6.01
CA ALA A 86 -16.37 5.70 -5.25
C ALA A 86 -15.09 5.10 -4.66
N ILE A 87 -15.16 3.86 -4.14
CA ILE A 87 -13.99 3.13 -3.63
C ILE A 87 -13.03 2.81 -4.77
N ARG A 88 -13.54 2.34 -5.91
CA ARG A 88 -12.72 2.04 -7.09
C ARG A 88 -11.99 3.28 -7.60
N ALA A 89 -12.67 4.42 -7.71
CA ALA A 89 -12.05 5.69 -8.08
C ALA A 89 -10.97 6.10 -7.07
N SER A 90 -11.25 5.95 -5.77
CA SER A 90 -10.29 6.23 -4.70
C SER A 90 -9.04 5.34 -4.79
N LEU A 91 -9.19 4.06 -5.15
CA LEU A 91 -8.06 3.14 -5.35
C LEU A 91 -7.15 3.56 -6.50
N VAL A 92 -7.73 4.07 -7.60
CA VAL A 92 -6.94 4.62 -8.72
C VAL A 92 -6.12 5.83 -8.28
N LEU A 93 -6.71 6.71 -7.46
CA LEU A 93 -5.99 7.86 -6.89
C LEU A 93 -4.90 7.44 -5.90
N ALA A 94 -5.20 6.45 -5.05
CA ALA A 94 -4.23 5.89 -4.11
C ALA A 94 -3.04 5.27 -4.85
N LYS A 95 -3.29 4.51 -5.92
CA LYS A 95 -2.24 3.97 -6.79
C LYS A 95 -1.38 5.07 -7.42
N ARG A 96 -1.99 6.14 -7.94
CA ARG A 96 -1.23 7.27 -8.50
C ARG A 96 -0.33 7.92 -7.45
N THR A 97 -0.82 8.02 -6.22
CA THR A 97 -0.05 8.54 -5.08
C THR A 97 1.10 7.60 -4.72
N LEU A 98 0.85 6.29 -4.66
CA LEU A 98 1.88 5.27 -4.44
C LEU A 98 2.98 5.37 -5.50
N ASN A 99 2.62 5.43 -6.78
CA ASN A 99 3.59 5.51 -7.89
C ASN A 99 4.47 6.77 -7.81
N ARG A 100 3.94 7.88 -7.30
CA ARG A 100 4.75 9.08 -7.05
C ARG A 100 5.84 8.79 -6.02
N TYR A 101 5.51 8.15 -4.89
CA TYR A 101 6.52 7.79 -3.89
C TYR A 101 7.44 6.67 -4.36
N TYR A 102 6.94 5.74 -5.16
CA TYR A 102 7.75 4.70 -5.79
C TYR A 102 8.81 5.34 -6.71
N SER A 103 8.46 6.31 -7.54
CA SER A 103 9.47 7.00 -8.36
C SER A 103 10.58 7.70 -7.56
N VAL A 104 10.36 8.01 -6.28
CA VAL A 104 11.39 8.59 -5.41
C VAL A 104 12.41 7.54 -4.96
N THR A 105 12.07 6.25 -4.94
CA THR A 105 13.08 5.20 -4.64
C THR A 105 14.16 5.13 -5.72
N ASP A 106 13.85 5.58 -6.94
CA ASP A 106 14.82 5.68 -8.03
C ASP A 106 15.79 6.86 -7.90
N TRP A 107 15.56 7.79 -6.96
CA TRP A 107 16.47 8.91 -6.72
C TRP A 107 17.71 8.52 -5.93
N SER A 108 17.72 7.30 -5.36
CA SER A 108 18.82 6.79 -4.57
C SER A 108 19.15 5.35 -4.97
N ASP A 109 20.37 5.16 -5.42
CA ASP A 109 20.92 3.86 -5.80
C ASP A 109 20.89 2.84 -4.65
N VAL A 110 20.85 3.31 -3.40
CA VAL A 110 20.93 2.47 -2.21
C VAL A 110 19.80 1.45 -2.15
N TYR A 111 18.59 1.78 -2.63
CA TYR A 111 17.45 0.84 -2.65
C TYR A 111 17.73 -0.34 -3.59
N ARG A 112 18.27 -0.07 -4.79
CA ARG A 112 18.61 -1.10 -5.78
C ARG A 112 19.80 -1.93 -5.33
N ILE A 113 20.84 -1.28 -4.81
CA ILE A 113 22.02 -1.96 -4.25
C ILE A 113 21.60 -2.89 -3.10
N ALA A 114 20.79 -2.42 -2.16
CA ALA A 114 20.30 -3.23 -1.04
C ALA A 114 19.54 -4.47 -1.52
N MET A 115 18.70 -4.33 -2.55
CA MET A 115 17.99 -5.45 -3.18
C MET A 115 18.94 -6.46 -3.85
N VAL A 116 19.92 -5.99 -4.61
CA VAL A 116 20.89 -6.84 -5.31
C VAL A 116 21.76 -7.62 -4.32
N LEU A 117 22.18 -6.98 -3.22
CA LEU A 117 22.99 -7.61 -2.18
C LEU A 117 22.17 -8.51 -1.24
N HIS A 118 20.84 -8.38 -1.20
CA HIS A 118 19.99 -9.16 -0.32
C HIS A 118 19.97 -10.66 -0.73
N PRO A 119 20.36 -11.61 0.15
CA PRO A 119 20.54 -13.02 -0.22
C PRO A 119 19.29 -13.70 -0.82
N GLN A 120 18.10 -13.27 -0.39
CA GLN A 120 16.83 -13.82 -0.87
C GLN A 120 16.33 -13.19 -2.17
N PHE A 121 16.71 -11.93 -2.46
CA PHE A 121 16.19 -11.20 -3.62
C PHE A 121 17.16 -11.32 -4.78
N LYS A 122 18.33 -10.68 -4.67
CA LYS A 122 19.32 -10.58 -5.73
C LYS A 122 18.69 -10.09 -7.04
N LEU A 123 19.35 -10.35 -8.17
CA LEU A 123 18.78 -10.09 -9.49
C LEU A 123 17.55 -10.95 -9.80
N GLU A 124 17.39 -12.08 -9.11
CA GLU A 124 16.28 -13.01 -9.34
C GLU A 124 14.91 -12.42 -8.97
N TYR A 125 14.85 -11.54 -7.97
CA TYR A 125 13.61 -10.84 -7.65
C TYR A 125 13.08 -10.05 -8.85
N PHE A 126 13.91 -9.21 -9.46
CA PHE A 126 13.51 -8.38 -10.59
C PHE A 126 13.06 -9.21 -11.80
N LYS A 127 13.75 -10.34 -12.06
CA LYS A 127 13.35 -11.29 -13.10
C LYS A 127 11.97 -11.90 -12.83
N ARG A 128 11.70 -12.34 -11.59
CA ARG A 128 10.41 -12.91 -11.19
C ARG A 128 9.28 -11.89 -11.32
N MET A 129 9.55 -10.64 -10.98
CA MET A 129 8.62 -9.53 -11.13
C MET A 129 8.50 -9.03 -12.59
N LYS A 130 9.20 -9.67 -13.53
CA LYS A 130 9.21 -9.34 -14.97
C LYS A 130 9.58 -7.89 -15.27
N TRP A 131 10.53 -7.36 -14.50
CA TRP A 131 11.06 -6.03 -14.76
C TRP A 131 11.80 -6.00 -16.11
N PRO A 132 11.84 -4.85 -16.80
CA PRO A 132 12.55 -4.76 -18.07
C PRO A 132 14.03 -5.08 -17.90
N GLN A 133 14.62 -5.81 -18.84
CA GLN A 133 16.03 -6.25 -18.74
C GLN A 133 16.98 -5.08 -18.50
N ALA A 134 16.77 -3.95 -19.19
CA ALA A 134 17.56 -2.73 -18.99
C ALA A 134 17.57 -2.25 -17.54
N TRP A 135 16.48 -2.42 -16.78
CA TRP A 135 16.44 -2.05 -15.36
C TRP A 135 17.26 -2.99 -14.49
N ILE A 136 17.26 -4.29 -14.81
CA ILE A 136 18.04 -5.31 -14.11
C ILE A 136 19.53 -5.06 -14.34
N ASP A 137 19.90 -4.74 -15.58
CA ASP A 137 21.28 -4.43 -15.97
C ASP A 137 21.78 -3.18 -15.27
N THR A 138 20.98 -2.10 -15.26
CA THR A 138 21.28 -0.86 -14.53
C THR A 138 21.47 -1.11 -13.03
N ALA A 139 20.62 -1.92 -12.39
CA ALA A 139 20.77 -2.24 -10.97
C ALA A 139 22.07 -2.99 -10.67
N LEU A 140 22.48 -3.91 -11.56
CA LEU A 140 23.75 -4.62 -11.45
C LEU A 140 24.94 -3.68 -11.65
N GLU A 141 24.88 -2.83 -12.67
CA GLU A 141 25.93 -1.86 -13.00
C GLU A 141 26.16 -0.90 -11.83
N ILE A 142 25.11 -0.26 -11.32
CA ILE A 142 25.17 0.63 -10.15
C ILE A 142 25.85 -0.08 -8.97
N THR A 143 25.49 -1.33 -8.71
CA THR A 143 26.05 -2.11 -7.59
C THR A 143 27.55 -2.38 -7.78
N ARG A 144 27.98 -2.70 -9.00
CA ARG A 144 29.41 -2.93 -9.32
C ARG A 144 30.21 -1.64 -9.25
N THR A 145 29.72 -0.58 -9.86
CA THR A 145 30.38 0.74 -9.87
C THR A 145 30.61 1.26 -8.45
N GLU A 146 29.61 1.15 -7.56
CA GLU A 146 29.78 1.58 -6.17
C GLU A 146 30.72 0.67 -5.36
N TYR A 147 30.84 -0.61 -5.73
CA TYR A 147 31.84 -1.52 -5.14
C TYR A 147 33.25 -1.12 -5.57
N GLU A 148 33.50 -1.00 -6.88
CA GLU A 148 34.80 -0.63 -7.48
C GLU A 148 35.25 0.77 -7.06
N ARG A 149 34.31 1.68 -6.81
CA ARG A 149 34.62 3.03 -6.32
C ARG A 149 35.21 3.02 -4.90
N LYS A 150 34.84 2.03 -4.07
CA LYS A 150 35.20 1.99 -2.65
C LYS A 150 36.26 0.96 -2.29
N TYR A 151 36.44 -0.07 -3.10
CA TYR A 151 37.35 -1.20 -2.86
C TYR A 151 38.19 -1.48 -4.09
#